data_AF-A0A7Y4JWA9-F1
#
_entry.id   AF-A0A7Y4JWA9-F1
#
_cell.length_a   1.000
_cell.length_b   1.000
_cell.length_c   1.000
_cell.angle_alpha   90.00
_cell.angle_beta   90.00
_cell.angle_gamma   90.00
#
_symmetry.space_group_name_H-M   'P 1'
#
loop_
_entity.id
_entity.type
_entity.pdbx_description
1 polymer ?
#
loop_
_entity_poly.entity_id
_entity_poly.type
_entity_poly.pdbx_seq_one_letter_code
_entity_poly.pdbx_strand_id
1 'polypeptide(L)'
;MAEALNLLTVLAAPRLYEQWCTQAPAEELHTVLQSRMEALSVFCAKAWGSPDAERFRAAAPRVRMLAESLAAAPSGNLMNPVWNAQARECLDAMGVPAPPGGWEAFEGLPPQEE
;
A
#
# COMPACT_ATOMS: atom_id res chain seq x y z
N MET A 1 12.04 -0.80 -4.42
CA MET A 1 11.25 -1.68 -3.53
C MET A 1 10.85 -0.94 -2.25
N ALA A 2 11.79 -0.43 -1.45
CA ALA A 2 11.49 0.25 -0.19
C ALA A 2 10.46 1.38 -0.32
N GLU A 3 10.57 2.25 -1.33
CA GLU A 3 9.59 3.33 -1.54
C GLU A 3 8.16 2.82 -1.82
N ALA A 4 8.01 1.74 -2.59
CA ALA A 4 6.70 1.18 -2.90
C ALA A 4 6.09 0.43 -1.70
N LEU A 5 6.93 -0.23 -0.90
CA LEU A 5 6.51 -0.81 0.38
C LEU A 5 6.11 0.29 1.37
N ASN A 6 6.86 1.39 1.44
CA ASN A 6 6.49 2.54 2.28
C ASN A 6 5.14 3.12 1.85
N LEU A 7 4.88 3.24 0.55
CA LEU A 7 3.57 3.70 0.06
C LEU A 7 2.44 2.74 0.40
N LEU A 8 2.66 1.42 0.34
CA LEU A 8 1.68 0.46 0.83
C LEU A 8 1.43 0.58 2.34
N THR A 9 2.49 0.81 3.12
CA THR A 9 2.36 1.04 4.58
C THR A 9 1.59 2.33 4.87
N VAL A 10 1.82 3.39 4.09
CA VAL A 10 1.04 4.64 4.20
C VAL A 10 -0.42 4.40 3.82
N LEU A 11 -0.70 3.72 2.71
CA LEU A 11 -2.07 3.34 2.31
C LEU A 11 -2.75 2.46 3.36
N ALA A 12 -2.03 1.54 3.99
CA ALA A 12 -2.56 0.67 5.03
C ALA A 12 -2.95 1.42 6.32
N ALA A 13 -2.47 2.66 6.48
CA ALA A 13 -2.68 3.54 7.62
C ALA A 13 -3.57 4.74 7.21
N PRO A 14 -4.91 4.67 7.38
CA PRO A 14 -5.85 5.68 6.89
C PRO A 14 -5.47 7.13 7.21
N ARG A 15 -5.04 7.41 8.44
CA ARG A 15 -4.70 8.76 8.92
C ARG A 15 -3.40 9.27 8.34
N LEU A 16 -2.40 8.38 8.20
CA LEU A 16 -1.15 8.72 7.52
C LEU A 16 -1.41 8.97 6.04
N TYR A 17 -2.30 8.19 5.43
CA TYR A 17 -2.72 8.39 4.05
C TYR A 17 -3.47 9.72 3.86
N GLU A 18 -4.40 10.05 4.76
CA GLU A 18 -5.08 11.35 4.82
C GLU A 18 -4.07 12.50 4.92
N GLN A 19 -3.10 12.40 5.83
CA GLN A 19 -2.02 13.39 5.95
C GLN A 19 -1.18 13.50 4.68
N TRP A 20 -0.83 12.37 4.07
CA TRP A 20 -0.07 12.35 2.82
C TRP A 20 -0.83 13.01 1.67
N CYS A 21 -2.14 12.81 1.60
CA CYS A 21 -3.03 13.49 0.65
C CYS A 21 -3.06 15.03 0.78
N THR A 22 -2.59 15.59 1.89
CA THR A 22 -2.45 17.04 2.08
C THR A 22 -1.09 17.61 1.65
N GLN A 23 -0.09 16.76 1.37
CA GLN A 23 1.29 17.21 1.13
C GLN A 23 1.54 17.68 -0.30
N ALA A 24 0.71 17.29 -1.27
CA ALA A 24 0.82 17.67 -2.66
C ALA A 24 -0.55 17.62 -3.38
N PRO A 25 -0.68 18.18 -4.60
CA PRO A 25 -1.90 18.11 -5.38
C PRO A 25 -2.34 16.67 -5.67
N ALA A 26 -3.65 16.44 -5.66
CA ALA A 26 -4.23 15.10 -5.83
C ALA A 26 -3.80 14.42 -7.14
N GLU A 27 -3.66 15.17 -8.24
CA GLU A 27 -3.21 14.63 -9.54
C GLU A 27 -1.76 14.13 -9.50
N GLU A 28 -0.88 14.84 -8.81
CA GLU A 28 0.52 14.43 -8.64
C GLU A 28 0.61 13.18 -7.77
N LEU A 29 -0.13 13.16 -6.66
CA LEU A 29 -0.19 12.01 -5.76
C LEU A 29 -0.80 10.78 -6.45
N HIS A 30 -1.83 10.96 -7.27
CA HIS A 30 -2.44 9.90 -8.06
C HIS A 30 -1.45 9.29 -9.05
N THR A 31 -0.71 10.15 -9.77
CA THR A 31 0.35 9.70 -10.69
C THR A 31 1.45 8.92 -9.97
N VAL A 32 1.89 9.41 -8.80
CA VAL A 32 2.91 8.73 -7.97
C VAL A 32 2.39 7.39 -7.47
N LEU A 33 1.17 7.31 -6.95
CA LEU A 33 0.54 6.07 -6.51
C LEU A 33 0.49 5.05 -7.64
N GLN A 34 -0.05 5.44 -8.79
CA GLN A 34 -0.19 4.57 -9.95
C GLN A 34 1.16 4.03 -10.41
N SER A 35 2.14 4.92 -10.62
CA SER A 35 3.48 4.54 -11.10
C SER A 35 4.18 3.57 -10.15
N ARG A 36 4.09 3.83 -8.83
CA ARG A 36 4.79 3.03 -7.83
C ARG A 36 4.10 1.68 -7.59
N MET A 37 2.78 1.61 -7.66
CA MET A 37 2.02 0.36 -7.53
C MET A 37 2.17 -0.52 -8.78
N GLU A 38 2.23 0.07 -9.98
CA GLU A 38 2.56 -0.67 -11.20
C GLU A 38 3.97 -1.27 -11.12
N ALA A 39 4.97 -0.46 -10.74
CA ALA A 39 6.34 -0.93 -10.57
C ALA A 39 6.44 -2.06 -9.53
N LEU A 40 5.67 -1.97 -8.43
CA LEU A 40 5.61 -3.01 -7.42
C LEU A 40 4.95 -4.29 -7.95
N SER A 41 3.85 -4.18 -8.70
CA SER A 41 3.19 -5.32 -9.34
C SER A 41 4.15 -6.08 -10.27
N VAL A 42 4.88 -5.35 -11.12
CA VAL A 42 5.89 -5.92 -12.02
C VAL A 42 7.02 -6.57 -11.22
N PHE A 43 7.46 -5.92 -10.13
CA PHE A 43 8.48 -6.48 -9.25
C PHE A 43 8.01 -7.80 -8.64
N CYS A 44 6.81 -7.83 -8.04
CA CYS A 44 6.23 -9.00 -7.40
C CYS A 44 6.07 -10.17 -8.38
N ALA A 45 5.63 -9.88 -9.61
CA ALA A 45 5.48 -10.90 -10.66
C ALA A 45 6.82 -11.51 -11.08
N LYS A 46 7.87 -10.70 -11.22
CA LYS A 46 9.19 -11.17 -11.67
C LYS A 46 9.99 -11.81 -10.52
N ALA A 47 9.89 -11.23 -9.33
CA ALA A 47 10.55 -11.65 -8.10
C ALA A 47 12.05 -11.98 -8.29
N TRP A 48 12.76 -11.10 -9.01
CA TRP A 48 14.14 -11.33 -9.46
C TRP A 48 15.09 -11.65 -8.31
N GLY A 49 15.49 -12.93 -8.19
CA GLY A 49 16.56 -13.37 -7.29
C GLY A 49 16.28 -13.19 -5.79
N SER A 50 15.03 -12.93 -5.40
CA SER A 50 14.69 -12.76 -3.99
C SER A 50 14.57 -14.11 -3.28
N PRO A 51 15.07 -14.27 -2.05
CA PRO A 51 14.81 -15.47 -1.24
C PRO A 51 13.32 -15.67 -0.97
N ASP A 52 12.53 -14.59 -0.97
CA ASP A 52 11.07 -14.61 -0.79
C ASP A 52 10.32 -14.60 -2.14
N ALA A 53 10.97 -15.05 -3.23
CA ALA A 53 10.41 -14.91 -4.57
C ALA A 53 9.04 -15.58 -4.77
N GLU A 54 8.81 -16.74 -4.16
CA GLU A 54 7.50 -17.39 -4.21
C GLU A 54 6.42 -16.59 -3.49
N ARG A 55 6.75 -15.99 -2.35
CA ARG A 55 5.84 -15.13 -1.58
C ARG A 55 5.48 -13.88 -2.38
N PHE A 56 6.48 -13.23 -2.99
CA PHE A 56 6.22 -12.07 -3.86
C PHE A 56 5.38 -12.43 -5.09
N ARG A 57 5.61 -13.58 -5.72
CA ARG A 57 4.77 -14.04 -6.85
C ARG A 57 3.34 -14.35 -6.40
N ALA A 58 3.15 -14.94 -5.22
CA ALA A 58 1.84 -15.17 -4.64
C ALA A 58 1.10 -13.86 -4.32
N ALA A 59 1.82 -12.82 -3.92
CA ALA A 59 1.26 -11.48 -3.66
C ALA A 59 0.97 -10.67 -4.95
N ALA A 60 1.67 -10.96 -6.05
CA ALA A 60 1.55 -10.25 -7.32
C ALA A 60 0.10 -10.01 -7.81
N PRO A 61 -0.84 -10.99 -7.81
CA PRO A 61 -2.21 -10.74 -8.22
C PRO A 61 -2.94 -9.73 -7.33
N ARG A 62 -2.67 -9.70 -6.02
CA ARG A 62 -3.27 -8.75 -5.08
C ARG A 62 -2.74 -7.34 -5.33
N VAL A 63 -1.42 -7.21 -5.47
CA VAL A 63 -0.76 -5.93 -5.77
C VAL A 63 -1.24 -5.38 -7.11
N ARG A 64 -1.40 -6.25 -8.11
CA ARG A 64 -1.95 -5.87 -9.42
C ARG A 64 -3.38 -5.34 -9.30
N MET A 65 -4.25 -6.03 -8.56
CA MET A 65 -5.64 -5.59 -8.35
C MET A 65 -5.71 -4.21 -7.68
N LEU A 66 -4.85 -3.96 -6.68
CA LEU A 66 -4.75 -2.65 -6.04
C LEU A 66 -4.26 -1.57 -7.04
N ALA A 67 -3.23 -1.88 -7.84
CA ALA A 67 -2.74 -0.97 -8.87
C ALA A 67 -3.81 -0.64 -9.92
N GLU A 68 -4.59 -1.63 -10.36
CA GLU A 68 -5.70 -1.46 -11.30
C GLU A 68 -6.84 -0.63 -10.66
N SER A 69 -7.15 -0.84 -9.37
CA SER A 69 -8.14 -0.05 -8.65
C SER A 69 -7.72 1.43 -8.51
N LEU A 70 -6.44 1.68 -8.22
CA LEU A 70 -5.89 3.03 -8.14
C LEU A 70 -5.88 3.72 -9.51
N ALA A 71 -5.52 3.01 -10.58
CA ALA A 71 -5.54 3.54 -11.95
C ALA A 71 -6.96 3.88 -12.44
N ALA A 72 -7.97 3.12 -12.00
CA ALA A 72 -9.37 3.39 -12.30
C ALA A 72 -9.99 4.52 -11.46
N ALA A 73 -9.31 4.96 -10.41
CA ALA A 73 -9.80 6.02 -9.54
C ALA A 73 -9.76 7.38 -10.24
N PRO A 74 -10.78 8.23 -10.05
CA PRO A 74 -10.71 9.61 -10.52
C PRO A 74 -9.61 10.36 -9.76
N SER A 75 -8.78 11.11 -10.47
CA SER A 75 -7.61 11.81 -9.93
C SER A 75 -7.91 12.81 -8.80
N GLY A 76 -9.17 13.26 -8.69
CA GLY A 76 -9.65 14.14 -7.62
C GLY A 76 -10.18 13.45 -6.37
N ASN A 77 -10.28 12.12 -6.33
CA ASN A 77 -10.76 11.39 -5.15
C ASN A 77 -9.80 10.26 -4.76
N LEU A 78 -8.86 10.61 -3.89
CA LEU A 78 -7.89 9.67 -3.32
C LEU A 78 -8.34 9.08 -1.99
N MET A 79 -9.57 9.34 -1.53
CA MET A 79 -10.03 8.89 -0.21
C MET A 79 -10.94 7.66 -0.36
N ASN A 80 -10.34 6.49 -0.62
CA ASN A 80 -11.09 5.24 -0.70
C ASN A 80 -10.66 4.25 0.40
N PRO A 81 -11.54 3.94 1.37
CA PRO A 81 -11.20 3.03 2.48
C PRO A 81 -10.94 1.59 2.02
N VAL A 82 -11.40 1.20 0.82
CA VAL A 82 -11.12 -0.11 0.22
C VAL A 82 -9.62 -0.28 -0.04
N TRP A 83 -8.92 0.79 -0.43
CA TRP A 83 -7.48 0.71 -0.69
C TRP A 83 -6.67 0.45 0.57
N ASN A 84 -7.14 0.90 1.73
CA ASN A 84 -6.47 0.67 3.00
C ASN A 84 -6.50 -0.83 3.35
N ALA A 85 -7.66 -1.48 3.18
CA ALA A 85 -7.80 -2.92 3.38
C ALA A 85 -6.95 -3.72 2.36
N GLN A 86 -7.05 -3.36 1.08
CA GLN A 86 -6.26 -4.01 0.02
C GLN A 86 -4.75 -3.85 0.23
N ALA A 87 -4.30 -2.68 0.70
CA ALA A 87 -2.89 -2.44 1.01
C ALA A 87 -2.41 -3.34 2.16
N ARG A 88 -3.21 -3.52 3.21
CA ARG A 88 -2.93 -4.47 4.30
C ARG A 88 -2.85 -5.91 3.79
N GLU A 89 -3.76 -6.33 2.92
CA GLU A 89 -3.74 -7.67 2.30
C GLU A 89 -2.53 -7.89 1.39
N CYS A 90 -2.05 -6.83 0.72
CA CYS A 90 -0.82 -6.87 -0.07
C CYS A 90 0.41 -7.02 0.82
N LEU A 91 0.49 -6.27 1.92
CA LEU A 91 1.58 -6.35 2.89
C LEU A 91 1.64 -7.74 3.54
N ASP A 92 0.51 -8.26 3.99
CA ASP A 92 0.39 -9.61 4.54
C ASP A 92 0.84 -10.68 3.53
N ALA A 93 0.37 -10.59 2.28
CA ALA A 93 0.75 -11.53 1.23
C ALA A 93 2.26 -11.49 0.92
N MET A 94 2.90 -10.33 1.08
CA MET A 94 4.35 -10.17 0.93
C MET A 94 5.13 -10.58 2.18
N GLY A 95 4.45 -10.95 3.27
CA GLY A 95 5.05 -11.35 4.54
C GLY A 95 5.50 -10.17 5.38
N VAL A 96 4.98 -8.97 5.12
CA VAL A 96 5.18 -7.80 5.97
C VAL A 96 4.11 -7.86 7.07
N PRO A 97 4.49 -8.15 8.32
CA PRO A 97 3.53 -8.26 9.41
C PRO A 97 2.92 -6.89 9.71
N ALA A 98 1.72 -6.90 10.30
CA ALA A 98 1.16 -5.71 10.90
C ALA A 98 2.12 -5.13 11.96
N PRO A 99 2.18 -3.80 12.11
CA PRO A 99 3.00 -3.17 13.13
C PRO A 99 2.58 -3.63 14.55
N PRO A 100 3.52 -3.65 15.52
CA PRO A 100 3.22 -4.03 16.89
C PRO A 100 2.17 -3.08 17.49
N GLY A 101 1.14 -3.64 18.13
CA GLY A 101 -0.01 -2.86 18.61
C GLY A 101 -1.07 -2.55 17.54
N GLY A 102 -0.90 -3.05 16.31
CA GLY A 102 -1.84 -2.86 15.21
C GLY A 102 -1.63 -1.56 14.44
N TRP A 103 -2.37 -1.41 13.33
CA TRP A 103 -2.29 -0.23 12.48
C TRP A 103 -2.68 1.06 13.21
N GLU A 104 -3.62 0.97 14.15
CA GLU A 104 -4.03 2.11 14.99
C GLU A 104 -2.89 2.63 15.87
N ALA A 105 -2.14 1.73 16.52
CA ALA A 105 -0.97 2.12 17.32
C ALA A 105 0.15 2.68 16.45
N PHE A 106 0.34 2.13 15.23
CA PHE A 106 1.29 2.66 14.26
C PHE A 106 0.96 4.09 13.82
N GLU A 107 -0.33 4.43 13.77
CA GLU A 107 -0.82 5.78 13.50
C GLU A 107 -0.72 6.71 14.72
N GLY A 108 -0.13 6.25 15.83
CA GLY A 108 0.11 7.04 17.04
C GLY A 108 -1.11 7.14 17.96
N LEU A 109 -2.12 6.28 17.80
CA LEU A 109 -3.15 6.14 18.83
C LEU A 109 -2.56 5.40 20.04
N PRO A 110 -2.94 5.79 21.28
CA PRO A 110 -2.62 4.96 22.42
C PRO A 110 -3.18 3.55 22.18
N PRO A 111 -2.49 2.48 22.59
CA PRO A 111 -3.11 1.17 22.63
C PRO A 111 -4.40 1.34 23.43
N GLN A 112 -5.53 0.92 22.85
CA GLN A 112 -6.77 0.84 23.61
C GLN A 112 -6.50 -0.25 24.65
N GLU A 113 -6.06 0.15 25.85
CA GLU A 113 -5.96 -0.71 27.01
C GLU A 113 -7.39 -1.19 27.30
N GLU A 114 -7.65 -2.46 27.01
CA GLU A 114 -8.85 -3.18 27.40
C GLU A 114 -8.58 -3.99 28.68
#